data_AF-A0A520ENS9-F1
#
_entry.id   AF-A0A520ENS9-F1
#
_cell.length_a   1.000
_cell.length_b   1.000
_cell.length_c   1.000
_cell.angle_alpha   90.00
_cell.angle_beta   90.00
_cell.angle_gamma   90.00
#
_symmetry.space_group_name_H-M   'P 1'
#
loop_
_entity.id
_entity.type
_entity.pdbx_description
1 polymer ?
#
loop_
_entity_poly.entity_id
_entity_poly.type
_entity_poly.pdbx_seq_one_letter_code
_entity_poly.pdbx_strand_id
1 'polypeptide(L)' 'ELQMAQMNQKLSGVDTLFIPTNPTYSYLSSSLVKEVATFGGDVSDMLPEKVHARLLARIAERAAESS' A
#
# COMPACT_ATOMS: atom_id res chain seq x y z
N GLU A 1 -14.70 3.10 -4.16
CA GLU A 1 -14.46 2.03 -5.17
C GLU A 1 -15.71 1.61 -5.93
N LEU A 2 -16.88 1.47 -5.29
CA LEU A 2 -18.13 1.07 -5.96
C LEU A 2 -18.51 1.97 -7.16
N GLN A 3 -18.45 3.30 -7.00
CA GLN A 3 -18.71 4.24 -8.10
C GLN A 3 -17.74 4.05 -9.28
N MET A 4 -16.47 3.75 -9.00
CA MET A 4 -15.48 3.47 -10.04
C MET A 4 -15.75 2.13 -10.73
N ALA A 5 -16.18 1.11 -10.01
CA ALA A 5 -16.58 -0.16 -10.61
C ALA A 5 -17.76 0.01 -11.60
N GLN A 6 -18.77 0.81 -11.23
CA GLN A 6 -19.87 1.15 -12.13
C GLN A 6 -19.39 1.90 -13.38
N MET A 7 -18.47 2.84 -13.20
CA MET A 7 -17.88 3.59 -14.32
C MET A 7 -17.05 2.68 -15.24
N ASN A 8 -16.24 1.78 -14.68
CA ASN A 8 -15.44 0.83 -15.44
C ASN A 8 -16.32 -0.12 -16.26
N GLN A 9 -17.38 -0.68 -15.66
CA GLN A 9 -18.33 -1.49 -16.40
C GLN A 9 -18.94 -0.69 -17.56
N LYS A 10 -19.34 0.56 -17.33
CA LYS A 10 -19.92 1.40 -18.38
C LYS A 10 -18.95 1.73 -19.51
N LEU A 11 -17.69 1.98 -19.20
CA LEU A 11 -16.68 2.42 -20.16
C LEU A 11 -16.03 1.26 -20.93
N SER A 12 -15.82 0.11 -20.30
CA SER A 12 -15.04 -1.01 -20.87
C SER A 12 -15.75 -2.37 -20.82
N GLY A 13 -16.93 -2.46 -20.20
CA GLY A 13 -17.65 -3.72 -20.04
C GLY A 13 -17.02 -4.68 -19.03
N VAL A 14 -16.03 -4.24 -18.25
CA VAL A 14 -15.34 -5.07 -17.26
C VAL A 14 -16.07 -5.05 -15.93
N ASP A 15 -16.37 -6.23 -15.39
CA ASP A 15 -16.94 -6.38 -14.06
C ASP A 15 -15.85 -6.36 -12.97
N THR A 16 -16.13 -5.65 -11.88
CA THR A 16 -15.25 -5.59 -10.70
C THR A 16 -15.86 -6.42 -9.58
N LEU A 17 -15.12 -7.44 -9.12
CA LEU A 17 -15.49 -8.24 -7.94
C LEU A 17 -14.84 -7.67 -6.68
N PHE A 18 -15.63 -7.51 -5.63
CA PHE A 18 -15.16 -7.05 -4.32
C PHE A 18 -14.95 -8.24 -3.39
N ILE A 19 -13.72 -8.39 -2.88
CA ILE A 19 -13.37 -9.44 -1.91
C ILE A 19 -13.02 -8.73 -0.59
N PRO A 20 -13.75 -9.00 0.51
CA PRO A 20 -13.45 -8.40 1.79
C PRO A 20 -12.13 -8.95 2.36
N THR A 21 -11.34 -8.08 2.97
CA THR A 21 -10.11 -8.45 3.67
C THR A 21 -10.44 -9.18 4.98
N ASN A 22 -9.57 -10.11 5.38
CA ASN A 22 -9.63 -10.69 6.73
C ASN A 22 -9.53 -9.56 7.78
N PRO A 23 -10.44 -9.47 8.77
CA PRO A 23 -10.46 -8.43 9.79
C PRO A 23 -9.11 -8.18 10.49
N THR A 24 -8.30 -9.23 10.68
CA THR A 24 -6.95 -9.15 11.27
C THR A 24 -6.00 -8.24 10.51
N TYR A 25 -6.24 -7.99 9.22
CA TYR A 25 -5.41 -7.12 8.37
C TYR A 25 -6.13 -5.83 7.95
N SER A 26 -7.32 -5.55 8.50
CA SER A 26 -8.15 -4.40 8.10
C SER A 26 -7.52 -3.03 8.40
N TYR A 27 -6.56 -2.98 9.32
CA TYR A 27 -5.82 -1.76 9.67
C TYR A 27 -4.64 -1.46 8.74
N LEU A 28 -4.22 -2.42 7.90
CA LEU A 28 -3.05 -2.26 7.06
C LEU A 28 -3.38 -1.44 5.81
N SER A 29 -2.64 -0.36 5.60
CA SER A 29 -2.62 0.38 4.33
C SER A 29 -1.19 0.72 3.93
N SER A 30 -0.92 0.75 2.62
CA SER A 30 0.42 1.10 2.12
C SER A 30 0.85 2.50 2.54
N SER A 31 -0.08 3.45 2.61
CA SER A 31 0.22 4.81 3.06
C SER A 31 0.66 4.84 4.51
N LEU A 32 -0.07 4.16 5.41
CA LEU A 32 0.26 4.10 6.82
C LEU A 32 1.61 3.41 7.06
N VAL A 33 1.86 2.27 6.41
CA VAL A 33 3.15 1.56 6.50
C VAL A 33 4.30 2.46 6.06
N LYS A 34 4.16 3.16 4.92
CA LYS A 34 5.19 4.08 4.42
C LYS A 34 5.43 5.24 5.37
N GLU A 35 4.37 5.79 5.96
CA GLU A 35 4.47 6.89 6.93
C GLU A 35 5.25 6.46 8.18
N VAL A 36 4.85 5.35 8.82
CA VAL A 36 5.52 4.80 10.00
C VAL A 36 7.01 4.51 9.71
N ALA A 37 7.30 3.84 8.60
CA ALA A 37 8.68 3.53 8.21
C ALA A 37 9.50 4.80 7.93
N THR A 38 8.90 5.83 7.34
CA THR A 38 9.59 7.11 7.05
C THR A 38 10.00 7.81 8.34
N PHE A 39 9.22 7.69 9.42
CA PHE A 39 9.55 8.22 10.74
C PHE A 39 10.38 7.25 11.60
N GLY A 40 10.90 6.16 11.03
CA GLY A 40 11.79 5.22 11.70
C GLY A 40 11.09 4.16 12.56
N GLY A 41 9.77 4.03 12.43
CA GLY A 41 9.03 2.93 13.06
C GLY A 41 9.27 1.59 12.35
N ASP A 42 9.27 0.50 13.10
CA ASP A 42 9.42 -0.85 12.56
C ASP A 42 8.10 -1.34 11.94
N VAL A 43 8.21 -1.90 10.74
CA VAL A 43 7.09 -2.45 9.96
C VAL A 43 7.42 -3.82 9.37
N SER A 44 8.48 -4.50 9.83
CA SER A 44 8.94 -5.78 9.27
C SER A 44 7.85 -6.85 9.23
N ASP A 45 6.99 -6.88 10.25
CA ASP A 45 5.94 -7.90 10.41
C ASP A 45 4.68 -7.61 9.58
N MET A 46 4.62 -6.45 8.93
CA MET A 46 3.48 -6.02 8.11
C MET A 46 3.67 -6.35 6.62
N LEU A 47 4.87 -6.78 6.22
CA LEU A 47 5.29 -6.88 4.82
C LEU A 47 6.13 -8.14 4.60
N PRO A 48 6.14 -8.72 3.38
CA PRO A 48 7.19 -9.66 3.01
C PRO A 48 8.58 -9.01 3.06
N GLU A 49 9.59 -9.78 3.46
CA GLU A 49 10.98 -9.32 3.64
C GLU A 49 11.53 -8.54 2.42
N LYS A 50 11.29 -9.06 1.21
CA LYS A 50 11.73 -8.41 -0.04
C LYS A 50 11.12 -7.01 -0.20
N VAL A 51 9.87 -6.81 0.24
CA VAL A 51 9.18 -5.50 0.17
C VAL A 51 9.73 -4.57 1.24
N HIS A 52 9.97 -5.09 2.45
CA HIS A 52 10.58 -4.32 3.54
C HIS A 52 11.96 -3.76 3.15
N ALA A 53 12.85 -4.59 2.61
CA ALA A 53 14.16 -4.17 2.14
C ALA A 53 14.07 -3.07 1.06
N ARG A 54 13.14 -3.21 0.11
CA ARG A 54 12.92 -2.21 -0.95
C ARG A 54 12.31 -0.90 -0.42
N LEU A 55 11.46 -0.96 0.60
CA LEU A 55 10.88 0.21 1.25
C LEU A 55 11.98 1.04 1.91
N LEU A 56 12.84 0.42 2.72
CA LEU A 56 13.94 1.10 3.41
C LEU A 56 14.94 1.74 2.43
N ALA A 57 15.31 1.01 1.37
CA ALA A 57 16.16 1.56 0.31
C ALA A 57 15.55 2.82 -0.32
N ARG A 58 14.24 2.79 -0.64
CA ARG A 58 13.56 3.94 -1.24
C ARG A 58 13.47 5.14 -0.30
N ILE A 59 13.32 4.91 1.01
CA ILE A 59 13.31 5.99 2.02
C ILE A 59 14.69 6.66 2.08
N ALA A 60 15.76 5.86 2.10
CA ALA A 60 17.13 6.38 2.10
C ALA A 60 17.45 7.22 0.85
N GLU A 61 17.04 6.76 -0.34
CA GLU A 61 17.17 7.51 -1.59
C GLU A 61 16.50 8.90 -1.50
N ARG A 62 15.26 8.97 -0.99
CA ARG A 62 14.52 10.25 -0.84
C ARG A 62 15.18 11.22 0.14
N ALA A 63 15.77 10.70 1.21
CA ALA A 63 16.50 11.52 2.18
C ALA A 63 17.77 12.14 1.54
N ALA A 64 18.46 11.37 0.70
CA ALA A 64 19.62 11.85 -0.07
C ALA A 64 19.25 12.86 -1.16
N GLU A 65 18.08 12.72 -1.80
CA GLU A 65 17.55 13.69 -2.79
C GLU A 65 17.15 15.03 -2.15
N SER A 66 16.85 15.05 -0.85
CA SER A 66 16.36 16.23 -0.11
C SER A 66 17.47 17.00 0.63
N SER A 67 18.72 16.53 0.54
CA SER A 67 19.92 17.13 1.14
C SER A 67 20.78 17.80 0.08
#